data_AF-A0A098YR17-F1
#
_entry.id   AF-A0A098YR17-F1
#
_cell.length_a   1.000
_cell.length_b   1.000
_cell.length_c   1.000
_cell.angle_alpha   90.00
_cell.angle_beta   90.00
_cell.angle_gamma   90.00
#
_symmetry.space_group_name_H-M   'P 1'
#
loop_
_entity.id
_entity.type
_entity.pdbx_description
1 polymer ?
#
loop_
_entity_poly.entity_id
_entity_poly.type
_entity_poly.pdbx_seq_one_letter_code
_entity_poly.pdbx_strand_id
1 'polypeptide(L)'
;MMKKYIHIQKEDREFIAKAFDITERTIFNATHYTDMNEGTDLMKKIRMLALQRGGFVMVEAPELEVLHDADGYMRHYLGDVLLEFDKNGGCCDVYKKGEKIRHYDDVMLTDIQGIQDWAATLR
;
A
#
# COMPACT_ATOMS: atom_id res chain seq x y z
N MET A 1 -9.41 3.76 -10.08
CA MET A 1 -7.96 3.74 -9.78
C MET A 1 -7.79 3.85 -8.29
N MET A 2 -6.88 3.08 -7.68
CA MET A 2 -6.50 3.27 -6.28
C MET A 2 -5.96 4.69 -6.09
N LYS A 3 -6.43 5.40 -5.08
CA LYS A 3 -5.96 6.76 -4.81
C LYS A 3 -4.54 6.70 -4.28
N LYS A 4 -3.69 7.60 -4.74
CA LYS A 4 -2.29 7.69 -4.32
C LYS A 4 -2.02 9.07 -3.75
N TYR A 5 -1.17 9.10 -2.73
CA TYR A 5 -0.68 10.36 -2.20
C TYR A 5 0.72 10.18 -1.62
N ILE A 6 1.50 11.26 -1.56
CA ILE A 6 2.77 11.26 -0.82
C ILE A 6 2.48 11.64 0.63
N HIS A 7 2.72 10.71 1.54
CA HIS A 7 2.69 10.99 2.98
C HIS A 7 4.00 11.67 3.40
N ILE A 8 3.89 12.74 4.19
CA ILE A 8 5.01 13.50 4.74
C ILE A 8 4.73 13.88 6.18
N GLN A 9 5.79 14.03 6.98
CA GLN A 9 5.68 14.54 8.35
C GLN A 9 5.32 16.03 8.37
N LYS A 10 4.88 16.51 9.53
CA LYS A 10 4.41 17.90 9.68
C LYS A 10 5.56 18.89 9.46
N GLU A 11 6.73 18.58 10.00
CA GLU A 11 7.95 19.37 9.92
C GLU A 11 8.38 19.57 8.45
N ASP A 12 8.27 18.50 7.64
CA ASP A 12 8.56 18.56 6.21
C ASP A 12 7.53 19.39 5.44
N ARG A 13 6.26 19.30 5.81
CA ARG A 13 5.20 20.13 5.22
C ARG A 13 5.45 21.61 5.47
N GLU A 14 5.80 21.99 6.70
CA GLU A 14 6.13 23.37 7.07
C GLU A 14 7.38 23.88 6.34
N PHE A 15 8.39 23.01 6.18
CA PHE A 15 9.59 23.32 5.40
C PHE A 15 9.25 23.61 3.93
N ILE A 16 8.49 22.73 3.28
CA ILE A 16 8.09 22.88 1.88
C ILE A 16 7.25 24.14 1.68
N ALA A 17 6.35 24.44 2.63
CA ALA A 17 5.52 25.65 2.61
C ALA A 17 6.38 26.92 2.57
N LYS A 18 7.38 26.99 3.46
CA LYS A 18 8.32 28.12 3.53
C LYS A 18 9.24 28.19 2.30
N ALA A 19 9.72 27.05 1.82
CA ALA A 19 10.65 26.99 0.68
C ALA A 19 10.04 27.50 -0.63
N PHE A 20 8.74 27.31 -0.82
CA PHE A 20 8.03 27.75 -2.02
C PHE A 20 7.11 28.95 -1.81
N ASP A 21 7.04 29.51 -0.59
CA ASP A 21 6.10 30.56 -0.20
C ASP A 21 4.64 30.20 -0.53
N ILE A 22 4.21 29.01 -0.09
CA ILE A 22 2.88 28.44 -0.38
C ILE A 22 2.15 28.02 0.88
N THR A 23 0.83 27.89 0.76
CA THR A 23 -0.02 27.36 1.84
C THR A 23 0.05 25.83 1.92
N GLU A 24 -0.24 25.28 3.11
CA GLU A 24 -0.39 23.83 3.30
C GLU A 24 -1.44 23.20 2.36
N ARG A 25 -2.48 23.95 1.99
CA ARG A 25 -3.50 23.49 1.05
C ARG A 25 -2.91 23.21 -0.33
N THR A 26 -1.97 24.04 -0.79
CA THR A 26 -1.25 23.83 -2.05
C THR A 26 -0.42 22.56 -1.99
N ILE A 27 0.24 22.30 -0.87
CA ILE A 27 1.02 21.07 -0.65
C ILE A 27 0.11 19.85 -0.65
N PHE A 28 -1.03 19.91 0.05
CA PHE A 28 -2.02 18.83 0.06
C PHE A 28 -2.48 18.49 -1.37
N ASN A 29 -2.84 19.50 -2.17
CA ASN A 29 -3.26 19.31 -3.55
C ASN A 29 -2.14 18.78 -4.45
N ALA A 30 -0.89 19.16 -4.20
CA ALA A 30 0.25 18.63 -4.94
C ALA A 30 0.55 17.17 -4.57
N THR A 31 0.44 16.82 -3.29
CA THR A 31 0.77 15.49 -2.77
C THR A 31 -0.33 14.45 -2.96
N HIS A 32 -1.57 14.85 -3.26
CA HIS A 32 -2.67 13.96 -3.66
C HIS A 32 -2.86 14.05 -5.17
N TYR A 33 -2.44 13.00 -5.90
CA TYR A 33 -2.33 13.03 -7.35
C TYR A 33 -2.68 11.68 -7.97
N THR A 34 -2.98 11.69 -9.28
CA THR A 34 -3.19 10.48 -10.07
C THR A 34 -1.90 10.06 -10.78
N ASP A 35 -1.21 11.02 -11.41
CA ASP A 35 0.09 10.85 -12.07
C ASP A 35 1.16 11.80 -11.51
N MET A 36 2.39 11.32 -11.31
CA MET A 36 3.53 12.13 -10.86
C MET A 36 3.80 13.33 -11.77
N ASN A 37 3.46 13.22 -13.06
CA ASN A 37 3.69 14.23 -14.08
C ASN A 37 2.48 15.16 -14.32
N GLU A 38 1.36 14.96 -13.63
CA GLU A 38 0.19 15.84 -13.80
C GLU A 38 0.36 17.18 -13.06
N GLY A 39 -0.43 18.18 -13.48
CA GLY A 39 -0.47 19.48 -12.84
C GLY A 39 0.69 20.41 -13.23
N THR A 40 0.89 21.46 -12.44
CA THR A 40 1.86 22.51 -12.72
C THR A 40 3.29 22.08 -12.37
N ASP A 41 4.29 22.77 -12.93
CA ASP A 41 5.70 22.51 -12.59
C ASP A 41 5.98 22.72 -11.10
N LEU A 42 5.25 23.64 -10.45
CA LEU A 42 5.32 23.83 -9.00
C LEU A 42 4.85 22.57 -8.25
N MET A 43 3.72 21.97 -8.64
CA MET A 43 3.21 20.74 -8.02
C MET A 43 4.22 19.59 -8.18
N LYS A 44 4.83 19.44 -9.36
CA LYS A 44 5.88 18.44 -9.60
C LYS A 44 7.10 18.66 -8.71
N LYS A 45 7.55 19.90 -8.56
CA LYS A 45 8.66 20.27 -7.65
C LYS A 45 8.33 19.99 -6.18
N ILE A 46 7.10 20.27 -5.75
CA ILE A 46 6.62 19.92 -4.41
C ILE A 46 6.71 18.41 -4.18
N ARG A 47 6.21 17.59 -5.12
CA ARG A 47 6.27 16.12 -5.01
C ARG A 47 7.72 15.62 -4.93
N MET A 48 8.60 16.13 -5.79
CA MET A 48 10.03 15.75 -5.76
C MET A 48 10.68 16.11 -4.43
N LEU A 49 10.45 17.33 -3.92
CA LEU A 49 11.02 17.76 -2.65
C LEU A 49 10.45 16.94 -1.47
N ALA A 50 9.16 16.63 -1.49
CA ALA A 50 8.52 15.77 -0.49
C ALA A 50 9.18 14.39 -0.43
N LEU A 51 9.42 13.74 -1.57
CA LEU A 51 10.10 12.45 -1.64
C LEU A 51 11.57 12.54 -1.17
N GLN A 52 12.30 13.59 -1.57
CA GLN A 52 13.69 13.82 -1.13
C GLN A 52 13.82 14.00 0.38
N ARG A 53 12.76 14.49 1.04
CA ARG A 53 12.71 14.68 2.49
C ARG A 53 12.23 13.46 3.26
N GLY A 54 12.09 12.30 2.60
CA GLY A 54 11.67 11.06 3.24
C GLY A 54 10.16 10.82 3.19
N GLY A 55 9.41 11.63 2.42
CA GLY A 55 8.04 11.29 2.06
C GLY A 55 7.99 10.01 1.25
N PHE A 56 6.93 9.23 1.44
CA PHE A 56 6.72 7.97 0.74
C PHE A 56 5.31 7.92 0.15
N VAL A 57 5.17 7.19 -0.96
CA VAL A 57 3.90 7.05 -1.65
C VAL A 57 3.02 6.07 -0.89
N MET A 58 1.86 6.56 -0.47
CA MET A 58 0.77 5.78 0.10
C MET A 58 -0.28 5.50 -0.96
N VAL A 59 -0.88 4.32 -0.86
CA VAL A 59 -2.00 3.88 -1.71
C VAL A 59 -3.18 3.58 -0.80
N GLU A 60 -4.33 4.16 -1.09
CA GLU A 60 -5.59 3.79 -0.46
C GLU A 60 -6.17 2.58 -1.21
N ALA A 61 -6.31 1.47 -0.49
CA ALA A 61 -6.86 0.22 -0.99
C ALA A 61 -8.10 -0.17 -0.18
N PRO A 62 -9.07 -0.90 -0.77
CA PRO A 62 -10.12 -1.56 -0.02
C PRO A 62 -9.55 -2.46 1.07
N GLU A 63 -10.32 -2.68 2.14
CA GLU A 63 -9.93 -3.60 3.23
C GLU A 63 -9.78 -5.07 2.78
N LEU A 64 -10.22 -5.38 1.56
CA LEU A 64 -10.25 -6.71 0.96
C LEU A 64 -9.34 -6.75 -0.28
N GLU A 65 -8.05 -6.45 -0.09
CA GLU A 65 -7.10 -6.31 -1.20
C GLU A 65 -6.02 -7.40 -1.19
N VAL A 66 -5.51 -7.71 -2.39
CA VAL A 66 -4.36 -8.59 -2.59
C VAL A 66 -3.13 -7.76 -2.94
N LEU A 67 -2.11 -7.80 -2.09
CA LEU A 67 -0.84 -7.12 -2.29
C LEU A 67 0.22 -8.09 -2.81
N HIS A 68 0.94 -7.69 -3.86
CA HIS A 68 2.08 -8.43 -4.39
C HIS A 68 3.36 -7.76 -3.92
N ASP A 69 3.93 -8.30 -2.85
CA ASP A 69 5.07 -7.68 -2.19
C ASP A 69 6.41 -8.06 -2.84
N ALA A 70 7.39 -7.17 -2.70
CA ALA A 70 8.71 -7.33 -3.27
C ALA A 70 9.54 -8.43 -2.59
N ASP A 71 9.12 -8.89 -1.41
CA ASP A 71 9.77 -9.94 -0.60
C ASP A 71 9.48 -11.37 -1.07
N GLY A 72 8.75 -11.52 -2.18
CA GLY A 72 8.40 -12.84 -2.70
C GLY A 72 7.06 -13.36 -2.21
N TYR A 73 6.28 -12.58 -1.46
CA TYR A 73 4.94 -12.98 -1.01
C TYR A 73 3.82 -12.30 -1.81
N MET A 74 2.66 -12.95 -1.81
CA MET A 74 1.36 -12.37 -2.15
C MET A 74 0.48 -12.44 -0.90
N ARG A 75 -0.04 -11.29 -0.46
CA ARG A 75 -0.79 -11.14 0.78
C ARG A 75 -2.23 -10.76 0.48
N HIS A 76 -3.17 -11.62 0.85
CA HIS A 76 -4.59 -11.34 0.75
C HIS A 76 -5.14 -10.96 2.13
N TYR A 77 -5.54 -9.71 2.28
CA TYR A 77 -6.13 -9.20 3.52
C TYR A 77 -7.65 -9.36 3.47
N LEU A 78 -8.20 -10.03 4.48
CA LEU A 78 -9.62 -10.29 4.65
C LEU A 78 -10.12 -9.78 6.00
N GLY A 79 -9.90 -8.50 6.31
CA GLY A 79 -10.16 -7.95 7.66
C GLY A 79 -9.09 -8.41 8.66
N ASP A 80 -9.46 -9.19 9.68
CA ASP A 80 -8.51 -9.74 10.66
C ASP A 80 -7.86 -11.07 10.23
N VAL A 81 -8.19 -11.55 9.03
CA VAL A 81 -7.62 -12.75 8.40
C VAL A 81 -6.62 -12.35 7.32
N LEU A 82 -5.45 -12.99 7.30
CA LEU A 82 -4.39 -12.77 6.32
C LEU A 82 -4.01 -14.11 5.69
N LEU A 83 -3.99 -14.17 4.37
CA LEU A 83 -3.37 -15.27 3.62
C LEU A 83 -2.03 -14.78 3.07
N GLU A 84 -0.95 -15.47 3.41
CA GLU A 84 0.39 -15.25 2.86
C GLU A 84 0.73 -16.41 1.93
N PHE A 85 0.81 -16.13 0.63
CA PHE A 85 1.26 -17.08 -0.38
C PHE A 85 2.73 -16.80 -0.71
N ASP A 86 3.59 -17.81 -0.56
CA ASP A 86 4.98 -17.75 -1.02
C ASP A 86 5.02 -18.01 -2.54
N LYS A 87 5.46 -17.01 -3.33
CA LYS A 87 5.54 -17.11 -4.79
C LYS A 87 6.67 -18.02 -5.27
N ASN A 88 7.63 -18.35 -4.41
CA ASN A 88 8.81 -19.15 -4.74
C ASN A 88 8.69 -20.58 -4.21
N GLY A 89 8.28 -20.73 -2.94
CA GLY A 89 8.16 -22.01 -2.26
C GLY A 89 6.82 -22.71 -2.49
N GLY A 90 5.79 -21.99 -2.92
CA GLY A 90 4.47 -22.57 -3.18
C GLY A 90 3.72 -22.98 -1.92
N CYS A 91 3.99 -22.36 -0.76
CA CYS A 91 3.21 -22.59 0.45
C CYS A 91 2.20 -21.45 0.69
N CYS A 92 1.19 -21.72 1.52
CA CYS A 92 0.28 -20.71 2.02
C CYS A 92 0.13 -20.81 3.54
N ASP A 93 0.39 -19.71 4.25
CA ASP A 93 0.06 -19.55 5.65
C ASP A 93 -1.19 -18.70 5.81
N VAL A 94 -2.09 -19.12 6.71
CA VAL A 94 -3.29 -18.35 7.06
C VAL A 94 -3.22 -17.93 8.52
N TYR A 95 -3.37 -16.63 8.74
CA TYR A 95 -3.36 -16.00 10.05
C TYR A 95 -4.73 -15.42 10.40
N LYS A 96 -5.11 -15.48 11.68
CA LYS A 96 -6.25 -14.75 12.23
C LYS A 96 -5.80 -13.94 13.44
N LYS A 97 -6.00 -12.62 13.41
CA LYS A 97 -5.52 -11.68 14.44
C LYS A 97 -4.02 -11.83 14.73
N GLY A 98 -3.23 -12.12 13.70
CA GLY A 98 -1.78 -12.31 13.79
C GLY A 98 -1.32 -13.70 14.22
N GLU A 99 -2.24 -14.61 14.58
CA GLU A 99 -1.89 -15.98 14.93
C GLU A 99 -2.04 -16.91 13.73
N LYS A 100 -1.01 -17.71 13.44
CA LYS A 100 -1.07 -18.72 12.38
C LYS A 100 -2.05 -19.83 12.77
N ILE A 101 -3.11 -19.97 12.00
CA ILE A 101 -4.17 -20.98 12.25
C ILE A 101 -4.12 -22.14 11.26
N ARG A 102 -3.43 -21.97 10.13
CA ARG A 102 -3.30 -23.03 9.12
C ARG A 102 -2.08 -22.82 8.23
N HIS A 103 -1.53 -23.94 7.78
CA HIS A 103 -0.46 -24.03 6.80
C HIS A 103 -0.88 -24.96 5.67
N TYR A 104 -0.48 -24.63 4.44
CA TYR A 104 -0.64 -25.45 3.24
C TYR A 104 0.71 -25.56 2.52
N ASP A 105 1.13 -26.78 2.22
CA ASP A 105 2.29 -27.09 1.39
C ASP A 105 1.89 -27.31 -0.07
N ASP A 106 2.83 -27.14 -1.01
CA ASP A 106 2.67 -27.44 -2.44
C ASP A 106 1.39 -26.86 -3.09
N VAL A 107 1.00 -25.65 -2.68
CA VAL A 107 -0.17 -24.91 -3.15
C VAL A 107 -0.07 -24.63 -4.64
N MET A 108 -0.99 -25.21 -5.40
CA MET A 108 -1.15 -24.93 -6.82
C MET A 108 -2.08 -23.75 -7.04
N LEU A 109 -2.00 -23.12 -8.21
CA LEU A 109 -2.91 -22.03 -8.59
C LEU A 109 -4.39 -22.42 -8.49
N THR A 110 -4.71 -23.69 -8.73
CA THR A 110 -6.07 -24.25 -8.61
C THR A 110 -6.59 -24.32 -7.18
N ASP A 111 -5.70 -24.36 -6.19
CA ASP A 111 -6.06 -24.47 -4.78
C ASP A 111 -6.39 -23.11 -4.17
N ILE A 112 -5.85 -22.03 -4.74
CA ILE A 112 -5.95 -20.66 -4.22
C ILE A 112 -7.40 -20.26 -3.97
N GLN A 113 -8.31 -20.52 -4.92
CA GLN A 113 -9.72 -20.15 -4.74
C GLN A 113 -10.35 -20.88 -3.56
N GLY A 114 -10.11 -22.19 -3.41
CA GLY A 114 -10.65 -22.97 -2.30
C GLY A 114 -10.10 -22.51 -0.95
N ILE A 115 -8.82 -22.14 -0.88
CA ILE A 115 -8.20 -21.57 0.33
C ILE A 115 -8.83 -20.22 0.67
N GLN A 116 -9.04 -19.36 -0.32
CA GLN A 116 -9.69 -18.05 -0.15
C GLN A 116 -11.14 -18.18 0.31
N ASP A 117 -11.91 -19.06 -0.31
CA ASP A 117 -13.31 -19.32 0.05
C ASP A 117 -13.42 -19.80 1.50
N TRP A 118 -12.55 -20.73 1.90
CA TRP A 118 -12.49 -21.18 3.29
C TRP A 118 -12.09 -20.05 4.25
N ALA A 119 -11.03 -19.28 3.92
CA ALA A 119 -10.57 -18.19 4.77
C ALA A 119 -11.63 -17.08 4.94
N ALA A 120 -12.44 -16.82 3.91
CA ALA A 120 -13.56 -15.87 3.99
C ALA A 120 -14.62 -16.28 5.03
N THR A 121 -14.80 -17.59 5.30
CA THR A 121 -15.70 -18.08 6.37
C THR A 121 -15.20 -17.80 7.78
N LEU A 122 -13.94 -17.37 7.94
CA LEU A 122 -13.32 -17.11 9.23
C LEU A 122 -13.46 -15.65 9.68
N ARG A 123 -13.99 -14.76 8.85
CA ARG A 123 -14.30 -13.37 9.25
C ARG A 123 -15.30 -13.31 10.41
#